data_AF-A0A257ZVY7-F1
#
_entry.id   AF-A0A257ZVY7-F1
#
_cell.length_a   1.000
_cell.length_b   1.000
_cell.length_c   1.000
_cell.angle_alpha   90.00
_cell.angle_beta   90.00
_cell.angle_gamma   90.00
#
_symmetry.space_group_name_H-M   'P 1'
#
loop_
_entity.id
_entity.type
_entity.pdbx_description
1 polymer ?
#
loop_
_entity_poly.entity_id
_entity_poly.type
_entity_poly.pdbx_seq_one_letter_code
_entity_poly.pdbx_strand_id
1 'polypeptide(L)'
;MMGHELREFVDRVMDRLTITDEDVAVLQRDILADCILTRDVIDVLVALDRAVPQRCEAFGDVLVAVVVDFAVWQNRPTGVIDRDKAHWLVTTLSAGEGPTATARRIAFEIVREAERCDEALIGFALDKGHAKAMPAWPERVLLAS
;
A
#
# COMPACT_ATOMS: atom_id res chain seq x y z
N MET A 1 -15.83 -13.96 12.64
CA MET A 1 -15.60 -12.84 13.58
C MET A 1 -14.41 -11.95 13.17
N MET A 2 -13.48 -12.45 12.34
CA MET A 2 -12.27 -11.72 11.88
C MET A 2 -12.51 -10.41 11.09
N GLY A 3 -13.61 -10.29 10.34
CA GLY A 3 -13.92 -9.05 9.61
C GLY A 3 -14.41 -7.90 10.50
N HIS A 4 -14.74 -8.17 11.77
CA HIS A 4 -15.25 -7.15 12.69
C HIS A 4 -14.12 -6.32 13.29
N GLU A 5 -13.04 -6.95 13.76
CA GLU A 5 -11.92 -6.25 14.41
C GLU A 5 -11.17 -5.33 13.43
N LEU A 6 -10.92 -5.80 12.20
CA LEU A 6 -10.35 -4.96 11.16
C LEU A 6 -11.27 -3.78 10.81
N ARG A 7 -12.59 -4.00 10.78
CA ARG A 7 -13.56 -2.94 10.53
C ARG A 7 -13.56 -1.90 11.66
N GLU A 8 -13.60 -2.34 12.92
CA GLU A 8 -13.52 -1.44 14.07
C GLU A 8 -12.21 -0.64 14.10
N PHE A 9 -11.10 -1.27 13.70
CA PHE A 9 -9.82 -0.59 13.55
C PHE A 9 -9.88 0.49 12.46
N VAL A 10 -10.40 0.13 11.28
CA VAL A 10 -10.59 1.06 10.16
C VAL A 10 -11.46 2.24 10.61
N ASP A 11 -12.62 1.98 11.21
CA ASP A 11 -13.55 3.02 11.65
C ASP A 11 -12.86 3.99 12.64
N ARG A 12 -12.15 3.44 13.63
CA ARG A 12 -11.44 4.24 14.65
C ARG A 12 -10.31 5.09 14.07
N VAL A 13 -9.57 4.57 13.10
CA VAL A 13 -8.49 5.30 12.43
C VAL A 13 -9.06 6.36 11.49
N MET A 14 -10.13 6.03 10.77
CA MET A 14 -10.78 6.95 9.84
C MET A 14 -11.48 8.12 10.56
N ASP A 15 -12.04 7.89 11.74
CA ASP A 15 -12.60 8.95 12.58
C ASP A 15 -11.54 9.96 13.04
N ARG A 16 -10.31 9.49 13.29
CA ARG A 16 -9.19 10.32 13.77
C ARG A 16 -8.32 10.86 12.64
N LEU A 17 -8.37 10.23 11.46
CA LEU A 17 -7.46 10.45 10.32
C LEU A 17 -5.97 10.36 10.70
N THR A 18 -5.67 9.55 11.72
CA THR A 18 -4.32 9.36 12.24
C THR A 18 -4.07 7.89 12.61
N ILE A 19 -2.89 7.37 12.24
CA ILE A 19 -2.38 6.06 12.67
C ILE A 19 -1.14 6.28 13.54
N THR A 20 -1.21 5.85 14.80
CA THR A 20 -0.13 5.94 15.79
C THR A 20 0.61 4.61 15.96
N ASP A 21 1.77 4.63 16.62
CA ASP A 21 2.51 3.40 16.94
C ASP A 21 1.72 2.43 17.84
N GLU A 22 0.84 2.95 18.70
CA GLU A 22 -0.08 2.13 19.49
C GLU A 22 -1.11 1.43 18.61
N ASP A 23 -1.68 2.15 17.64
CA ASP A 23 -2.60 1.57 16.65
C ASP A 23 -1.89 0.47 15.83
N VAL A 24 -0.63 0.67 15.45
CA VAL A 24 0.17 -0.34 14.74
C VAL A 24 0.43 -1.56 15.61
N ALA A 25 0.73 -1.37 16.91
CA ALA A 25 0.93 -2.49 17.83
C ALA A 25 -0.34 -3.34 17.99
N VAL A 26 -1.51 -2.71 18.09
CA VAL A 26 -2.82 -3.39 18.11
C VAL A 26 -3.06 -4.12 16.78
N LEU A 27 -2.81 -3.45 15.65
CA LEU A 27 -2.96 -4.06 14.33
C LEU A 27 -2.11 -5.32 14.21
N GLN A 28 -0.85 -5.30 14.63
CA GLN A 28 0.04 -6.46 14.52
C GLN A 28 -0.33 -7.60 15.48
N ARG A 29 -0.58 -7.28 16.75
CA ARG A 29 -0.73 -8.30 17.80
C ARG A 29 -2.12 -8.89 17.87
N ASP A 30 -3.13 -8.07 17.66
CA ASP A 30 -4.51 -8.46 17.94
C ASP A 30 -5.27 -8.77 16.64
N ILE A 31 -4.96 -8.05 15.55
CA ILE A 31 -5.68 -8.22 14.28
C ILE A 31 -4.91 -9.16 13.36
N LEU A 32 -3.69 -8.81 12.97
CA LEU A 32 -2.93 -9.55 11.96
C LEU A 32 -2.43 -10.92 12.45
N ALA A 33 -2.20 -11.09 13.76
CA ALA A 33 -1.75 -12.36 14.32
C ALA A 33 -2.77 -13.50 14.10
N ASP A 34 -4.06 -13.18 14.19
CA ASP A 34 -5.16 -14.13 14.03
C ASP A 34 -5.91 -13.97 12.69
N CYS A 35 -5.48 -13.04 11.83
CA CYS A 35 -6.14 -12.75 10.56
C CYS A 35 -5.76 -13.77 9.48
N ILE A 36 -6.77 -14.36 8.84
CA ILE A 36 -6.58 -14.99 7.53
C ILE A 36 -6.46 -13.88 6.49
N LEU A 37 -5.23 -13.64 6.03
CA LEU A 37 -4.97 -12.66 4.99
C LEU A 37 -5.63 -13.08 3.67
N THR A 38 -6.39 -12.16 3.09
CA THR A 38 -7.01 -12.28 1.76
C THR A 38 -6.66 -11.05 0.94
N ARG A 39 -6.93 -11.10 -0.38
CA ARG A 39 -6.77 -9.92 -1.25
C ARG A 39 -7.56 -8.72 -0.73
N ASP A 40 -8.79 -8.94 -0.26
CA ASP A 40 -9.63 -7.88 0.30
C ASP A 40 -9.01 -7.22 1.54
N VAL A 41 -8.38 -8.00 2.43
CA VAL A 41 -7.67 -7.46 3.61
C VAL A 41 -6.52 -6.58 3.17
N ILE A 42 -5.72 -7.03 2.20
CA ILE A 42 -4.62 -6.25 1.65
C ILE A 42 -5.12 -4.97 0.99
N ASP A 43 -6.21 -5.03 0.22
CA ASP A 43 -6.80 -3.88 -0.44
C ASP A 43 -7.25 -2.83 0.59
N VAL A 44 -7.85 -3.26 1.70
CA VAL A 44 -8.24 -2.36 2.81
C VAL A 44 -7.02 -1.70 3.45
N LEU A 45 -5.96 -2.47 3.76
CA LEU A 45 -4.76 -1.92 4.39
C LEU A 45 -4.02 -0.94 3.47
N VAL A 46 -3.95 -1.23 2.17
CA VAL A 46 -3.39 -0.33 1.16
C VAL A 46 -4.28 0.90 0.94
N ALA A 47 -5.58 0.81 1.17
CA ALA A 47 -6.49 1.96 1.15
C ALA A 47 -6.33 2.86 2.38
N LEU A 48 -5.88 2.35 3.54
CA LEU A 48 -5.61 3.12 4.76
C LEU A 48 -4.31 3.94 4.67
N ASP A 49 -3.20 3.38 4.17
CA ASP A 49 -2.16 4.19 3.53
C ASP A 49 -2.89 4.98 2.42
N ARG A 50 -2.53 6.17 1.96
CA ARG A 50 -3.43 7.03 1.13
C ARG A 50 -4.60 7.67 1.89
N ALA A 51 -5.58 6.94 2.44
CA ALA A 51 -6.75 7.59 3.06
C ALA A 51 -6.40 8.36 4.34
N VAL A 52 -5.43 7.85 5.11
CA VAL A 52 -5.02 8.45 6.38
C VAL A 52 -3.79 9.35 6.16
N PRO A 53 -3.91 10.68 6.28
CA PRO A 53 -2.83 11.61 5.98
C PRO A 53 -1.71 11.59 7.03
N GLN A 54 -2.04 11.38 8.30
CA GLN A 54 -1.08 11.35 9.41
C GLN A 54 -0.85 9.90 9.84
N ARG A 55 0.31 9.34 9.50
CA ARG A 55 0.63 7.96 9.84
C ARG A 55 2.07 7.84 10.28
N CYS A 56 2.31 7.09 11.36
CA CYS A 56 3.66 6.80 11.81
C CYS A 56 4.41 5.93 10.79
N GLU A 57 5.74 5.98 10.83
CA GLU A 57 6.60 5.23 9.90
C GLU A 57 6.39 3.71 10.05
N ALA A 58 6.15 3.24 11.28
CA ALA A 58 5.90 1.84 11.60
C ALA A 58 4.73 1.26 10.81
N PHE A 59 3.68 2.05 10.53
CA PHE A 59 2.55 1.56 9.73
C PHE A 59 2.99 1.22 8.30
N GLY A 60 3.85 2.06 7.70
CA GLY A 60 4.41 1.80 6.37
C GLY A 60 5.28 0.55 6.33
N ASP A 61 6.12 0.35 7.35
CA ASP A 61 6.96 -0.85 7.47
C ASP A 61 6.12 -2.13 7.63
N VAL A 62 5.09 -2.09 8.48
CA VAL A 62 4.17 -3.21 8.67
C VAL A 62 3.39 -3.51 7.40
N LEU A 63 2.88 -2.48 6.71
CA LEU A 63 2.17 -2.66 5.46
C LEU A 63 3.06 -3.33 4.41
N VAL A 64 4.30 -2.86 4.26
CA VAL A 64 5.27 -3.49 3.34
C VAL A 64 5.48 -4.96 3.68
N ALA A 65 5.78 -5.28 4.94
CA ALA A 65 6.03 -6.65 5.37
C ALA A 65 4.82 -7.57 5.10
N VAL A 66 3.62 -7.12 5.47
CA VAL A 66 2.38 -7.90 5.33
C VAL A 66 2.02 -8.14 3.86
N VAL A 67 2.09 -7.11 3.02
CA VAL A 67 1.73 -7.27 1.59
C VAL A 67 2.76 -8.17 0.88
N VAL A 68 4.05 -8.02 1.16
CA VAL A 68 5.10 -8.88 0.58
C VAL A 68 4.93 -10.32 1.02
N ASP A 69 4.76 -10.58 2.33
CA ASP A 69 4.56 -11.94 2.84
C ASP A 69 3.33 -12.60 2.22
N PHE A 70 2.21 -11.87 2.16
CA PHE A 70 1.00 -12.38 1.55
C PHE A 70 1.18 -12.66 0.06
N ALA A 71 1.65 -11.69 -0.71
CA ALA A 71 1.70 -11.78 -2.17
C ALA A 71 2.67 -12.85 -2.65
N VAL A 72 3.83 -12.98 -1.99
CA VAL A 72 4.89 -13.90 -2.38
C VAL A 72 4.71 -15.27 -1.73
N TRP A 73 4.47 -15.33 -0.43
CA TRP A 73 4.58 -16.58 0.31
C TRP A 73 3.23 -17.26 0.57
N GLN A 74 2.20 -16.51 0.95
CA GLN A 74 0.90 -17.06 1.37
C GLN A 74 -0.05 -17.30 0.19
N ASN A 75 -0.11 -16.37 -0.77
CA ASN A 75 -1.04 -16.44 -1.90
C ASN A 75 -0.49 -17.39 -2.96
N ARG A 76 -1.07 -18.59 -3.06
CA ARG A 76 -0.57 -19.62 -3.98
C ARG A 76 -0.79 -19.24 -5.45
N PRO A 77 0.14 -19.59 -6.36
CA PRO A 77 1.40 -20.32 -6.14
C PRO A 77 2.47 -19.49 -5.40
N THR A 78 3.10 -20.11 -4.40
CA THR A 78 4.16 -19.50 -3.58
C THR A 78 5.40 -19.16 -4.41
N GLY A 79 6.06 -18.03 -4.12
CA GLY A 79 7.24 -17.52 -4.82
C GLY A 79 6.96 -16.94 -6.21
N VAL A 80 5.71 -17.02 -6.70
CA VAL A 80 5.36 -16.67 -8.07
C VAL A 80 4.30 -15.58 -8.08
N ILE A 81 4.62 -14.44 -8.69
CA ILE A 81 3.65 -13.44 -9.08
C ILE A 81 3.27 -13.69 -10.53
N ASP A 82 2.16 -14.41 -10.71
CA ASP A 82 1.54 -14.61 -12.03
C ASP A 82 0.82 -13.34 -12.51
N ARG A 83 0.31 -13.39 -13.74
CA ARG A 83 -0.38 -12.27 -14.38
C ARG A 83 -1.60 -11.77 -13.60
N ASP A 84 -2.37 -12.67 -12.99
CA ASP A 84 -3.57 -12.29 -12.25
C ASP A 84 -3.19 -11.57 -10.95
N LYS A 85 -2.21 -12.09 -10.21
CA LYS A 85 -1.67 -11.43 -9.02
C LYS A 85 -1.03 -10.09 -9.37
N ALA A 86 -0.24 -10.02 -10.43
CA ALA A 86 0.39 -8.79 -10.87
C ALA A 86 -0.64 -7.73 -11.25
N HIS A 87 -1.69 -8.12 -11.98
CA HIS A 87 -2.76 -7.20 -12.34
C HIS A 87 -3.47 -6.66 -11.11
N TRP A 88 -3.86 -7.54 -10.18
CA TRP A 88 -4.46 -7.14 -8.90
C TRP A 88 -3.55 -6.19 -8.11
N LEU A 89 -2.26 -6.53 -7.92
CA LEU A 89 -1.31 -5.69 -7.19
C LEU A 89 -1.14 -4.32 -7.85
N VAL A 90 -0.97 -4.26 -9.17
CA VAL A 90 -0.83 -2.99 -9.88
C VAL A 90 -2.09 -2.14 -9.71
N THR A 91 -3.28 -2.73 -9.83
CA THR A 91 -4.55 -2.00 -9.61
C THR A 91 -4.66 -1.46 -8.19
N THR A 92 -4.42 -2.29 -7.18
CA THR A 92 -4.50 -1.92 -5.76
C THR A 92 -3.48 -0.85 -5.39
N LEU A 93 -2.22 -1.01 -5.81
CA LEU A 93 -1.13 -0.10 -5.48
C LEU A 93 -1.21 1.23 -6.25
N SER A 94 -1.79 1.23 -7.45
CA SER A 94 -1.94 2.44 -8.28
C SER A 94 -3.23 3.23 -8.01
N ALA A 95 -4.13 2.72 -7.17
CA ALA A 95 -5.44 3.32 -6.96
C ALA A 95 -5.37 4.80 -6.54
N GLY A 96 -6.41 5.58 -6.88
CA GLY A 96 -6.50 7.01 -6.57
C GLY A 96 -5.69 7.89 -7.53
N GLU A 97 -4.95 8.86 -6.98
CA GLU A 97 -4.10 9.80 -7.75
C GLU A 97 -2.77 9.18 -8.23
N GLY A 98 -2.58 7.88 -8.01
CA GLY A 98 -1.36 7.13 -8.31
C GLY A 98 -0.73 6.52 -7.06
N PRO A 99 0.41 5.83 -7.22
CA PRO A 99 1.03 5.06 -6.16
C PRO A 99 1.71 5.93 -5.11
N THR A 100 1.40 5.64 -3.83
CA THR A 100 2.08 6.24 -2.68
C THR A 100 3.54 5.79 -2.60
N ALA A 101 4.36 6.48 -1.79
CA ALA A 101 5.73 6.06 -1.55
C ALA A 101 5.80 4.64 -0.97
N THR A 102 4.91 4.32 -0.03
CA THR A 102 4.75 2.97 0.53
C THR A 102 4.36 1.97 -0.56
N ALA A 103 3.38 2.30 -1.42
CA ALA A 103 2.95 1.41 -2.50
C ALA A 103 4.06 1.08 -3.50
N ARG A 104 4.93 2.05 -3.81
CA ARG A 104 6.13 1.80 -4.64
C ARG A 104 7.14 0.89 -3.93
N ARG A 105 7.37 1.12 -2.64
CA ARG A 105 8.24 0.26 -1.81
C ARG A 105 7.70 -1.18 -1.78
N ILE A 106 6.39 -1.35 -1.61
CA ILE A 106 5.73 -2.67 -1.68
C ILE A 106 6.04 -3.36 -3.01
N ALA A 107 5.77 -2.71 -4.15
CA ALA A 107 6.01 -3.32 -5.45
C ALA A 107 7.48 -3.68 -5.67
N PHE A 108 8.42 -2.82 -5.24
CA PHE A 108 9.84 -3.09 -5.32
C PHE A 108 10.23 -4.33 -4.50
N GLU A 109 9.80 -4.43 -3.23
CA GLU A 109 10.12 -5.58 -2.39
C GLU A 109 9.47 -6.88 -2.90
N ILE A 110 8.25 -6.83 -3.45
CA ILE A 110 7.63 -8.02 -4.08
C ILE A 110 8.46 -8.49 -5.26
N VAL A 111 8.87 -7.59 -6.17
CA VAL A 111 9.70 -7.94 -7.33
C VAL A 111 11.06 -8.49 -6.90
N ARG A 112 11.63 -7.96 -5.81
CA ARG A 112 12.91 -8.40 -5.26
C ARG A 112 12.83 -9.80 -4.61
N GLU A 113 11.74 -10.09 -3.92
CA GLU A 113 11.58 -11.32 -3.14
C GLU A 113 10.99 -12.49 -3.96
N ALA A 114 10.17 -12.19 -4.97
CA ALA A 114 9.55 -13.22 -5.81
C ALA A 114 10.59 -13.96 -6.68
N GLU A 115 10.49 -15.28 -6.72
CA GLU A 115 11.30 -16.12 -7.62
C GLU A 115 10.95 -15.90 -9.09
N ARG A 116 9.66 -15.66 -9.36
CA ARG A 116 9.15 -15.30 -10.69
C ARG A 116 8.16 -14.18 -10.56
N CYS A 117 8.31 -13.15 -11.39
CA CYS A 117 7.44 -12.00 -11.39
C CYS A 117 7.00 -11.64 -12.81
N ASP A 118 5.71 -11.38 -12.98
CA ASP A 118 5.13 -10.90 -14.22
C ASP A 118 5.63 -9.50 -14.56
N GLU A 119 5.83 -9.25 -15.86
CA GLU A 119 6.39 -8.01 -16.39
C GLU A 119 5.56 -6.76 -16.04
N ALA A 120 4.25 -6.90 -15.82
CA ALA A 120 3.40 -5.78 -15.43
C ALA A 120 3.81 -5.20 -14.07
N LEU A 121 4.10 -6.07 -13.08
CA LEU A 121 4.52 -5.61 -11.76
C LEU A 121 5.97 -5.12 -11.77
N ILE A 122 6.84 -5.76 -12.56
CA ILE A 122 8.22 -5.30 -12.76
C ILE A 122 8.23 -3.88 -13.36
N GLY A 123 7.44 -3.66 -14.42
CA GLY A 123 7.30 -2.36 -15.06
C GLY A 123 6.80 -1.30 -14.08
N PHE A 124 5.77 -1.63 -13.29
CA PHE A 124 5.25 -0.74 -12.25
C PHE A 124 6.29 -0.40 -11.16
N ALA A 125 7.06 -1.38 -10.68
CA ALA A 125 8.08 -1.17 -9.66
C ALA A 125 9.28 -0.33 -10.16
N LEU A 126 9.63 -0.49 -11.44
CA LEU A 126 10.72 0.24 -12.09
C LEU A 126 10.29 1.60 -12.62
N ASP A 127 8.99 1.88 -12.71
CA ASP A 127 8.49 3.13 -13.22
C ASP A 127 8.85 4.27 -12.25
N LYS A 128 9.87 5.05 -12.65
CA LYS A 128 10.26 6.30 -11.98
C LYS A 128 9.25 7.43 -12.25
N GLY A 129 8.26 7.19 -13.11
CA GLY A 129 7.42 8.15 -13.81
C GLY A 129 6.23 8.74 -13.06
N HIS A 130 6.22 8.82 -11.72
CA HIS A 130 5.26 9.68 -11.00
C HIS A 130 5.90 10.38 -9.78
N ALA A 131 7.22 10.63 -9.80
CA ALA A 131 7.78 11.69 -8.97
C ALA A 131 7.27 13.02 -9.52
N LYS A 132 6.14 13.50 -8.97
CA LYS A 132 5.46 14.77 -9.23
C LYS A 132 6.37 15.81 -9.89
N ALA A 133 6.22 16.01 -11.20
CA ALA A 133 6.54 17.30 -11.78
C ALA A 133 5.62 18.31 -11.06
N MET A 134 6.21 19.11 -10.17
CA MET A 134 5.53 20.28 -9.64
C MET A 134 5.09 21.12 -10.83
N PRO A 135 3.83 21.60 -10.91
CA PRO A 135 3.51 22.63 -11.88
C PRO A 135 4.40 23.83 -11.56
N ALA A 136 5.31 24.15 -12.48
CA ALA A 136 6.02 25.41 -12.46
C ALA A 136 4.95 26.50 -12.57
N TRP A 137 4.67 27.18 -11.46
CA TRP A 137 3.83 28.35 -11.46
C TRP A 137 4.56 29.42 -12.29
N PRO A 138 4.01 29.94 -13.39
CA PRO A 138 4.62 31.07 -14.07
C PRO A 138 4.39 32.32 -13.20
N GLU A 139 5.45 32.77 -12.54
CA GLU A 139 5.50 34.08 -11.93
C GLU A 139 5.34 35.16 -13.03
N ARG A 140 4.30 35.98 -12.85
CA ARG A 140 4.21 37.41 -13.16
C ARG A 140 3.97 37.82 -14.61
N VAL A 141 2.70 38.13 -14.90
CA VAL A 141 2.36 39.35 -15.66
C VAL A 141 1.42 40.18 -14.79
N LEU A 142 2.00 41.05 -13.96
CA LEU A 142 1.36 42.29 -13.54
C LEU A 142 1.95 43.40 -14.42
N LEU A 143 1.32 43.64 -15.56
CA LEU A 143 1.39 44.91 -16.25
C LEU A 143 0.16 45.69 -15.79
N ALA A 144 0.37 46.61 -14.85
CA ALA A 144 -0.58 47.65 -14.52
C ALA A 144 0.17 48.97 -14.37
N SER A 145 -0.12 49.86 -15.33
CA SER A 145 -0.01 51.33 -15.32
C SER A 145 1.36 51.98 -15.33
#